data_AF-F0GAG3-F1
#
_entry.id   AF-F0GAG3-F1
#
_cell.length_a   1.000
_cell.length_b   1.000
_cell.length_c   1.000
_cell.angle_alpha   90.00
_cell.angle_beta   90.00
_cell.angle_gamma   90.00
#
_symmetry.space_group_name_H-M   'P 1'
#
loop_
_entity.id
_entity.type
_entity.pdbx_description
1 polymer ?
#
loop_
_entity_poly.entity_id
_entity_poly.type
_entity_poly.pdbx_seq_one_letter_code
_entity_poly.pdbx_strand_id
1 'polypeptide(L)' 'PEHGTLLEMAEQAGYAPTFNCRAGLCNACMTPLLSGSVAYDEEPLSPPPEGSVLLCCARPTGAVTLDLPCARR' A
#
# COMPACT_ATOMS: atom_id res chain seq x y z
N PRO A 1 6.88 3.15 15.01
CA PRO A 1 6.32 1.80 14.77
C PRO A 1 4.85 1.67 15.23
N GLU A 2 4.11 2.77 15.19
CA GLU A 2 2.73 2.81 15.71
C GLU A 2 1.64 2.77 14.63
N HIS A 3 1.99 2.93 13.37
CA HIS A 3 1.06 2.85 12.25
C HIS A 3 1.46 1.64 11.40
N GLY A 4 0.53 0.71 11.18
CA GLY A 4 0.74 -0.49 10.38
C GLY A 4 1.11 -0.19 8.92
N THR A 5 0.99 -1.18 8.07
CA THR A 5 1.14 -1.04 6.62
C THR A 5 0.06 -0.11 6.05
N LEU A 6 0.27 0.44 4.85
CA LEU A 6 -0.75 1.25 4.17
C LEU A 6 -2.04 0.47 3.94
N LEU A 7 -1.96 -0.85 3.77
CA LEU A 7 -3.11 -1.74 3.67
C LEU A 7 -3.94 -1.71 4.96
N GLU A 8 -3.30 -1.88 6.11
CA GLU A 8 -3.98 -1.86 7.41
C GLU A 8 -4.62 -0.49 7.69
N MET A 9 -3.95 0.60 7.33
CA MET A 9 -4.53 1.95 7.44
C MET A 9 -5.75 2.13 6.54
N ALA A 10 -5.71 1.63 5.30
CA ALA A 10 -6.85 1.67 4.40
C ALA A 10 -8.04 0.87 4.93
N GLU A 11 -7.80 -0.35 5.45
CA GLU A 11 -8.82 -1.19 6.07
C GLU A 11 -9.43 -0.51 7.32
N GLN A 12 -8.60 0.09 8.18
CA GLN A 12 -9.06 0.86 9.35
C GLN A 12 -9.91 2.08 8.99
N ALA A 13 -9.60 2.73 7.85
CA ALA A 13 -10.37 3.85 7.31
C ALA A 13 -11.66 3.41 6.58
N GLY A 14 -11.93 2.11 6.47
CA GLY A 14 -13.14 1.56 5.83
C GLY A 14 -13.03 1.37 4.31
N TYR A 15 -11.82 1.43 3.75
CA TYR A 15 -11.57 1.07 2.36
C TYR A 15 -11.30 -0.43 2.24
N ALA A 16 -11.71 -1.02 1.13
CA ALA A 16 -11.42 -2.41 0.80
C ALA A 16 -10.53 -2.52 -0.45
N PRO A 17 -9.24 -2.13 -0.38
CA PRO A 17 -8.30 -2.34 -1.47
C PRO A 17 -8.15 -3.83 -1.79
N THR A 18 -7.88 -4.16 -3.04
CA THR A 18 -7.61 -5.54 -3.45
C THR A 18 -6.31 -6.00 -2.81
N PHE A 19 -6.28 -7.22 -2.24
CA PHE A 19 -5.06 -7.84 -1.72
C PHE A 19 -5.17 -9.37 -1.80
N ASN A 20 -4.03 -10.06 -1.71
CA ASN A 20 -3.98 -11.53 -1.66
C ASN A 20 -2.89 -12.03 -0.71
N CYS A 21 -1.60 -11.93 -1.09
CA CYS A 21 -0.51 -12.58 -0.34
C CYS A 21 -0.06 -11.88 0.95
N ARG A 22 -0.35 -10.58 1.11
CA ARG A 22 0.17 -9.71 2.20
C ARG A 22 1.69 -9.75 2.43
N ALA A 23 2.46 -10.20 1.44
CA ALA A 23 3.90 -10.40 1.54
C ALA A 23 4.70 -9.66 0.45
N GLY A 24 4.04 -8.79 -0.35
CA GLY A 24 4.71 -8.05 -1.42
C GLY A 24 5.13 -8.90 -2.63
N LEU A 25 4.45 -10.03 -2.87
CA LEU A 25 4.82 -11.01 -3.89
C LEU A 25 3.86 -11.06 -5.09
N CYS A 26 2.55 -10.91 -4.84
CA CYS A 26 1.52 -11.14 -5.86
C CYS A 26 1.07 -9.89 -6.63
N ASN A 27 1.52 -8.69 -6.22
CA ASN A 27 1.10 -7.39 -6.76
C ASN A 27 -0.42 -7.08 -6.73
N ALA A 28 -1.25 -7.94 -6.12
CA ALA A 28 -2.68 -7.72 -5.99
C ALA A 28 -3.06 -6.46 -5.20
N CYS A 29 -2.17 -6.01 -4.30
CA CYS A 29 -2.32 -4.79 -3.50
C CYS A 29 -1.59 -3.58 -4.07
N MET A 30 -1.20 -3.65 -5.35
CA MET A 30 -0.59 -2.53 -6.04
C MET A 30 -1.61 -1.40 -6.20
N THR A 31 -1.22 -0.20 -5.81
CA THR A 31 -2.06 1.00 -5.90
C THR A 31 -1.21 2.17 -6.42
N PRO A 32 -1.76 3.05 -7.27
CA PRO A 32 -1.06 4.25 -7.71
C PRO A 32 -0.75 5.19 -6.53
N LEU A 33 0.49 5.64 -6.44
CA LEU A 33 0.94 6.67 -5.50
C LEU A 33 0.88 8.02 -6.20
N LEU A 34 -0.08 8.85 -5.82
CA LEU A 34 -0.29 10.18 -6.40
C LEU A 34 0.69 11.22 -5.83
N SER A 35 1.04 11.10 -4.54
CA SER A 35 1.97 12.00 -3.87
C SER A 35 2.54 11.38 -2.60
N GLY A 36 3.72 11.86 -2.19
CA GLY A 36 4.42 11.44 -0.98
C GLY A 36 5.46 10.36 -1.23
N SER A 37 5.87 9.68 -0.16
CA SER A 37 6.88 8.63 -0.23
C SER A 37 6.60 7.54 0.79
N VAL A 38 7.06 6.33 0.46
CA VAL A 38 6.90 5.14 1.28
C VAL A 38 8.23 4.44 1.44
N ALA A 39 8.38 3.72 2.54
CA ALA A 39 9.49 2.82 2.79
C ALA A 39 8.98 1.39 2.91
N TYR A 40 9.85 0.44 2.61
CA TYR A 40 9.63 -0.98 2.83
C TYR A 40 10.68 -1.44 3.85
N ASP A 41 10.27 -2.21 4.87
CA ASP A 41 11.24 -2.83 5.80
C ASP A 41 12.11 -3.84 5.06
N GLU A 42 11.49 -4.64 4.20
CA GLU A 42 12.11 -5.65 3.37
C GLU A 42 11.85 -5.31 1.90
N GLU A 43 12.88 -5.40 1.06
CA GLU A 43 12.74 -5.12 -0.37
C GLU A 43 11.77 -6.10 -1.02
N PRO A 44 10.72 -5.62 -1.71
CA PRO A 44 9.76 -6.49 -2.36
C PRO A 44 10.43 -7.27 -3.49
N LEU A 45 10.20 -8.58 -3.53
CA LEU A 45 10.77 -9.48 -4.54
C LEU A 45 10.37 -9.08 -5.98
N SER A 46 9.18 -8.48 -6.11
CA SER A 46 8.68 -7.88 -7.33
C SER A 46 8.35 -6.42 -7.03
N PRO A 47 9.27 -5.47 -7.30
CA PRO A 47 8.99 -4.07 -7.07
C PRO A 47 7.87 -3.60 -8.01
N PRO A 48 6.94 -2.75 -7.52
CA PRO A 48 5.94 -2.15 -8.39
C PRO A 48 6.61 -1.18 -9.38
N PRO A 49 5.96 -0.89 -10.52
CA PRO A 49 6.44 0.14 -11.44
C PRO A 49 6.44 1.52 -10.77
N GLU A 50 7.21 2.45 -11.34
CA GLU A 50 7.25 3.84 -10.86
C GLU A 50 5.84 4.45 -10.78
N GLY A 51 5.60 5.20 -9.70
CA GLY A 51 4.27 5.77 -9.42
C GLY A 51 3.26 4.77 -8.85
N SER A 52 3.67 3.53 -8.53
CA SER A 52 2.84 2.54 -7.83
C SER A 52 3.50 2.02 -6.55
N VAL A 53 2.68 1.56 -5.61
CA VAL A 53 3.11 1.07 -4.30
C VAL A 53 2.37 -0.21 -3.93
N LEU A 54 3.05 -1.11 -3.22
CA LEU A 54 2.43 -2.31 -2.64
C LEU A 54 1.94 -2.01 -1.22
N LEU A 55 0.62 -1.85 -1.04
CA LEU A 55 0.05 -1.42 0.23
C LEU A 55 0.36 -2.36 1.40
N CYS A 56 0.52 -3.67 1.15
CA CYS A 56 0.67 -4.68 2.20
C CYS A 56 2.05 -4.71 2.87
N CYS A 57 3.06 -4.07 2.29
CA CYS A 57 4.42 -4.02 2.85
C CYS A 57 4.98 -2.60 2.86
N ALA A 58 4.30 -1.63 2.23
CA ALA A 58 4.68 -0.23 2.27
C ALA A 58 4.25 0.43 3.57
N ARG A 59 5.16 1.24 4.13
CA ARG A 59 4.90 2.15 5.24
C ARG A 59 5.08 3.59 4.79
N PRO A 60 4.17 4.51 5.15
CA PRO A 60 4.35 5.91 4.83
C PRO A 60 5.52 6.50 5.62
N THR A 61 6.40 7.25 4.95
CA THR A 61 7.46 8.04 5.61
C THR A 61 7.02 9.48 5.90
N GLY A 62 5.79 9.84 5.51
CA GLY A 62 5.19 11.15 5.69
C GLY A 62 3.76 11.18 5.14
N ALA A 63 3.27 12.37 4.77
CA ALA A 63 1.97 12.50 4.10
C ALA A 63 2.02 11.83 2.73
N VAL A 64 1.07 10.91 2.47
CA VAL A 64 0.94 10.19 1.21
C VAL A 64 -0.48 10.33 0.66
N THR A 65 -0.60 10.30 -0.66
CA THR A 65 -1.88 10.32 -1.36
C THR A 65 -1.93 9.13 -2.32
N LEU A 66 -2.96 8.29 -2.18
CA LEU A 66 -3.13 7.04 -2.92
C LEU A 66 -4.41 7.08 -3.74
N ASP A 67 -4.37 6.53 -4.94
CA ASP A 67 -5.57 6.32 -5.75
C ASP A 67 -6.26 5.02 -5.35
N LEU A 68 -6.99 5.05 -4.23
CA LEU A 68 -7.72 3.88 -3.75
C LEU A 68 -9.02 3.72 -4.54
N PRO A 69 -9.31 2.53 -5.10
CA PRO A 69 -10.61 2.30 -5.71
C PRO A 69 -11.70 2.47 -4.64
N CYS A 70 -12.79 3.13 -5.00
CA CYS A 70 -13.94 3.40 -4.12
C CYS A 70 -14.75 2.10 -3.86
N ALA A 71 -14.10 1.08 -3.31
CA ALA A 71 -14.75 -0.08 -2.69
C ALA A 71 -14.92 0.24 -1.20
N ARG A 72 -15.77 1.22 -0.91
CA ARG A 72 -16.16 1.55 0.47
C ARG A 72 -17.22 0.53 0.89
N ARG A 73 -16.92 -0.24 1.94
CA ARG A 73 -17.86 -1.22 2.51
C ARG A 73 -18.99 -0.53 3.26
#